data_AF-A0A0P0XBH0-F1
#
_entry.id   AF-A0A0P0XBH0-F1
#
_cell.length_a   1.000
_cell.length_b   1.000
_cell.length_c   1.000
_cell.angle_alpha   90.00
_cell.angle_beta   90.00
_cell.angle_gamma   90.00
#
_symmetry.space_group_name_H-M   'P 1'
#
loop_
_entity.id
_entity.type
_entity.pdbx_description
1 polymer ?
#
loop_
_entity_poly.entity_id
_entity_poly.type
_entity_poly.pdbx_seq_one_letter_code
_entity_poly.pdbx_strand_id
1 'polypeptide(L)'
;MAALSQLLLTVFLAAALLPLAMAATTTTYPIGSFCWEPGMNYGDLNGSDAVVRRRSINFVVSDLVAKARTGGGFATSKAGRGYDAFYGLAQCRGDVSGGDCDACLAQAAKQMVSYCNYTSDSRLWYEYCFMRYDNYNFLGEVDTREDASVTMRQWPDMDNPKAFQKAAGKAMGKATAQAVAVGSSGLGRAKEQYTPFVSVYALAQCTRDLSPPSCAQCLSAAVSKFDKACGSGPGCQIDYSSCWARYEIYPFYFPLAAAGRATIDMTKYTKVTVH
;
A
#
# COMPACT_ATOMS: atom_id res chain seq x y z
N MET A 1 -39.34 29.16 34.93
CA MET A 1 -37.88 28.91 34.94
C MET A 1 -37.50 27.42 35.00
N ALA A 2 -38.39 26.49 35.37
CA ALA A 2 -38.06 25.05 35.39
C ALA A 2 -38.08 24.37 34.00
N ALA A 3 -38.92 24.84 33.06
CA ALA A 3 -39.09 24.19 31.75
C ALA A 3 -37.93 24.41 30.76
N LEU A 4 -37.16 25.50 30.88
CA LEU A 4 -36.00 25.74 30.01
C LEU A 4 -34.79 24.87 30.36
N SER A 5 -34.68 24.42 31.62
CA SER A 5 -33.55 23.61 32.10
C SER A 5 -33.61 22.17 31.60
N GLN A 6 -34.81 21.60 31.43
CA GLN A 6 -35.00 20.25 30.90
C GLN A 6 -34.73 20.17 29.39
N LEU A 7 -35.08 21.23 28.63
CA LEU A 7 -34.81 21.26 27.18
C LEU A 7 -33.31 21.27 26.86
N LEU A 8 -32.51 21.99 27.68
CA LEU A 8 -31.06 22.04 27.54
C LEU A 8 -30.39 20.69 27.86
N LEU A 9 -30.87 19.97 28.88
CA LEU A 9 -30.32 18.65 29.22
C LEU A 9 -30.58 17.59 28.13
N THR A 10 -31.76 17.63 27.49
CA THR A 10 -32.09 16.69 26.41
C THR A 10 -31.30 16.96 25.13
N VAL A 11 -30.98 18.23 24.84
CA VAL A 11 -30.15 18.59 23.66
C VAL A 11 -28.70 18.16 23.88
N PHE A 12 -28.17 18.25 25.11
CA PHE A 12 -26.82 17.78 25.42
C PHE A 12 -26.67 16.25 25.40
N LEU A 13 -27.70 15.48 25.80
CA LEU A 13 -27.65 14.01 25.66
C LEU A 13 -27.87 13.53 24.22
N ALA A 14 -28.64 14.24 23.40
CA ALA A 14 -28.84 13.87 21.99
C ALA A 14 -27.61 14.18 21.10
N ALA A 15 -26.76 15.12 21.49
CA ALA A 15 -25.51 15.44 20.77
C ALA A 15 -24.38 14.43 21.03
N ALA A 16 -24.51 13.56 22.05
CA ALA A 16 -23.48 12.59 22.44
C ALA A 16 -23.61 11.21 21.75
N LEU A 17 -24.60 11.02 20.87
CA LEU A 17 -24.86 9.76 20.17
C LEU A 17 -24.84 9.89 18.64
N LEU A 18 -24.24 10.95 18.10
CA LEU A 18 -23.76 10.87 16.72
C LEU A 18 -22.50 9.99 16.75
N PRO A 19 -22.53 8.77 16.19
CA PRO A 19 -21.30 8.05 15.98
C PRO A 19 -20.44 8.95 15.09
N LEU A 20 -19.30 9.39 15.62
CA LEU A 20 -18.13 9.75 14.83
C LEU A 20 -17.67 8.47 14.13
N ALA A 21 -18.49 7.95 13.22
CA ALA A 21 -18.01 7.14 12.13
C ALA A 21 -17.19 8.10 11.28
N MET A 22 -15.92 8.28 11.66
CA MET A 22 -14.91 8.43 10.63
C MET A 22 -15.04 7.14 9.82
N ALA A 23 -15.86 7.17 8.77
CA ALA A 23 -15.62 6.30 7.65
C ALA A 23 -14.19 6.65 7.24
N ALA A 24 -13.23 5.87 7.72
CA ALA A 24 -11.99 5.71 7.01
C ALA A 24 -12.45 5.42 5.60
N THR A 25 -12.26 6.38 4.70
CA THR A 25 -12.50 6.20 3.29
C THR A 25 -11.48 5.15 2.87
N THR A 26 -11.79 3.88 3.13
CA THR A 26 -11.14 2.76 2.46
C THR A 26 -11.42 3.06 1.02
N THR A 27 -10.43 3.60 0.32
CA THR A 27 -10.54 3.92 -1.09
C THR A 27 -11.04 2.65 -1.75
N THR A 28 -12.26 2.69 -2.28
CA THR A 28 -12.88 1.51 -2.84
C THR A 28 -12.02 0.95 -3.97
N TYR A 29 -11.19 1.79 -4.60
CA TYR A 29 -10.31 1.46 -5.71
C TYR A 29 -8.84 1.36 -5.28
N PRO A 30 -8.06 0.50 -5.96
CA PRO A 30 -6.62 0.42 -5.75
C PRO A 30 -5.96 1.71 -6.23
N ILE A 31 -4.80 2.02 -5.66
CA ILE A 31 -3.88 3.05 -6.15
C ILE A 31 -3.39 2.69 -7.56
N GLY A 32 -3.12 1.41 -7.78
CA GLY A 32 -2.78 0.88 -9.08
C GLY A 32 -2.99 -0.63 -9.16
N SER A 33 -2.97 -1.13 -10.38
CA SER A 33 -3.26 -2.52 -10.69
C SER A 33 -2.41 -2.97 -11.87
N PHE A 34 -1.93 -4.20 -11.83
CA PHE A 34 -1.31 -4.87 -12.96
C PHE A 34 -2.02 -6.20 -13.18
N CYS A 35 -2.47 -6.44 -14.40
CA CYS A 35 -3.08 -7.69 -14.82
C CYS A 35 -2.36 -8.13 -16.11
N TRP A 36 -1.77 -9.32 -16.12
CA TRP A 36 -1.04 -9.79 -17.30
C TRP A 36 -2.00 -10.15 -18.45
N GLU A 37 -1.96 -9.38 -19.55
CA GLU A 37 -2.96 -9.45 -20.63
C GLU A 37 -2.60 -10.18 -21.94
N PRO A 38 -1.39 -10.68 -22.25
CA PRO A 38 -1.19 -11.38 -23.52
C PRO A 38 -1.75 -12.81 -23.46
N GLY A 39 -3.07 -12.93 -23.68
CA GLY A 39 -3.71 -14.13 -24.25
C GLY A 39 -4.27 -15.18 -23.28
N MET A 40 -4.26 -14.98 -21.96
CA MET A 40 -4.86 -15.94 -21.02
C MET A 40 -5.59 -15.27 -19.86
N ASN A 41 -6.82 -14.85 -20.13
CA ASN A 41 -7.83 -14.57 -19.12
C ASN A 41 -8.62 -15.85 -18.86
N TYR A 42 -8.54 -16.43 -17.66
CA TYR A 42 -9.26 -17.67 -17.34
C TYR A 42 -10.74 -17.43 -16.96
N GLY A 43 -11.12 -16.17 -16.75
CA GLY A 43 -12.48 -15.75 -16.42
C GLY A 43 -13.48 -16.11 -17.52
N ASP A 44 -13.11 -15.88 -18.77
CA ASP A 44 -13.99 -16.02 -19.94
C ASP A 44 -13.95 -17.43 -20.57
N LEU A 45 -13.01 -18.27 -20.13
CA LEU A 45 -12.78 -19.60 -20.69
C LEU A 45 -13.56 -20.69 -19.94
N ASN A 46 -14.19 -21.60 -20.70
CA ASN A 46 -14.97 -22.73 -20.15
C ASN A 46 -14.26 -24.09 -20.24
N GLY A 47 -13.02 -24.14 -20.72
CA GLY A 47 -12.22 -25.37 -20.73
C GLY A 47 -11.95 -25.88 -19.32
N SER A 48 -11.77 -27.21 -19.17
CA SER A 48 -11.47 -27.87 -17.89
C SER A 48 -10.32 -27.18 -17.16
N ASP A 49 -9.26 -26.84 -17.89
CA ASP A 49 -8.05 -26.25 -17.34
C ASP A 49 -8.33 -24.84 -16.80
N ALA A 50 -9.13 -24.03 -17.51
CA ALA A 50 -9.54 -22.71 -17.03
C ALA A 50 -10.40 -22.79 -15.77
N VAL A 51 -11.28 -23.80 -15.65
CA VAL A 51 -12.04 -24.05 -14.43
C VAL A 51 -11.11 -24.41 -13.26
N VAL A 52 -10.13 -25.28 -13.50
CA VAL A 52 -9.15 -25.68 -12.47
C VAL A 52 -8.31 -24.48 -12.04
N ARG A 53 -7.82 -23.66 -12.97
CA ARG A 53 -7.02 -22.45 -12.67
C ARG A 53 -7.81 -21.42 -11.88
N ARG A 54 -9.05 -21.13 -12.26
CA ARG A 54 -9.94 -20.26 -11.46
C ARG A 54 -10.13 -20.79 -10.04
N ARG A 55 -10.24 -22.11 -9.86
CA ARG A 55 -10.33 -22.74 -8.53
C ARG A 55 -9.04 -22.56 -7.73
N SER A 56 -7.87 -22.74 -8.35
CA SER A 56 -6.57 -22.49 -7.71
C SER A 56 -6.42 -21.01 -7.29
N ILE A 57 -6.75 -20.07 -8.17
CA ILE A 57 -6.70 -18.63 -7.89
C ILE A 57 -7.64 -18.29 -6.73
N ASN A 58 -8.90 -18.73 -6.78
CA ASN A 58 -9.87 -18.48 -5.72
C ASN A 58 -9.43 -19.06 -4.37
N PHE A 59 -8.81 -20.23 -4.37
CA PHE A 59 -8.21 -20.78 -3.15
C PHE A 59 -7.08 -19.90 -2.64
N VAL A 60 -6.11 -19.53 -3.49
CA VAL A 60 -4.98 -18.67 -3.10
C VAL A 60 -5.47 -17.36 -2.50
N VAL A 61 -6.37 -16.66 -3.20
CA VAL A 61 -6.90 -15.36 -2.77
C VAL A 61 -7.64 -15.46 -1.42
N SER A 62 -8.50 -16.46 -1.25
CA SER A 62 -9.24 -16.64 0.01
C SER A 62 -8.35 -17.08 1.18
N ASP A 63 -7.40 -17.98 0.93
CA ASP A 63 -6.44 -18.47 1.93
C ASP A 63 -5.48 -17.36 2.38
N LEU A 64 -5.07 -16.47 1.47
CA LEU A 64 -4.27 -15.29 1.81
C LEU A 64 -4.98 -14.38 2.83
N VAL A 65 -6.27 -14.07 2.60
CA VAL A 65 -7.05 -13.24 3.54
C VAL A 65 -7.17 -13.92 4.90
N ALA A 66 -7.49 -15.22 4.91
CA ALA A 66 -7.64 -15.98 6.15
C ALA A 66 -6.33 -16.05 6.96
N LYS A 67 -5.21 -16.37 6.30
CA LYS A 67 -3.90 -16.48 6.96
C LYS A 67 -3.36 -15.13 7.41
N ALA A 68 -3.49 -14.08 6.59
CA ALA A 68 -2.93 -12.77 6.90
C ALA A 68 -3.57 -12.16 8.15
N ARG A 69 -4.87 -12.37 8.36
CA ARG A 69 -5.60 -11.97 9.58
C ARG A 69 -4.95 -12.50 10.86
N THR A 70 -4.44 -13.74 10.82
CA THR A 70 -3.73 -14.36 11.96
C THR A 70 -2.21 -14.17 11.90
N GLY A 71 -1.66 -13.80 10.74
CA GLY A 71 -0.23 -13.66 10.45
C GLY A 71 0.33 -12.24 10.65
N GLY A 72 -0.42 -11.37 11.33
CA GLY A 72 -0.05 -9.96 11.52
C GLY A 72 -0.03 -9.19 10.19
N GLY A 73 -1.03 -9.43 9.34
CA GLY A 73 -1.19 -8.75 8.07
C GLY A 73 -0.27 -9.25 6.95
N PHE A 74 0.34 -10.43 7.08
CA PHE A 74 1.16 -11.05 6.03
C PHE A 74 0.80 -12.52 5.84
N ALA A 75 0.72 -12.95 4.59
CA ALA A 75 0.58 -14.36 4.25
C ALA A 75 1.14 -14.67 2.87
N THR A 76 1.52 -15.94 2.70
CA THR A 76 1.74 -16.57 1.39
C THR A 76 0.81 -17.76 1.23
N SER A 77 0.46 -18.09 -0.01
CA SER A 77 -0.38 -19.23 -0.33
C SER A 77 0.03 -19.89 -1.64
N LYS A 78 -0.37 -21.15 -1.81
CA LYS A 78 -0.19 -21.93 -3.03
C LYS A 78 -1.37 -22.86 -3.24
N ALA A 79 -1.82 -22.98 -4.49
CA ALA A 79 -2.79 -24.00 -4.90
C ALA A 79 -2.45 -24.58 -6.27
N GLY A 80 -2.98 -25.76 -6.58
CA GLY A 80 -2.80 -26.41 -7.87
C GLY A 80 -1.44 -27.11 -8.04
N ARG A 81 -1.22 -27.67 -9.23
CA ARG A 81 -0.02 -28.46 -9.59
C ARG A 81 0.32 -28.22 -11.07
N GLY A 82 1.59 -28.37 -11.43
CA GLY A 82 2.05 -28.19 -12.81
C GLY A 82 1.64 -26.83 -13.38
N TYR A 83 1.02 -26.82 -14.55
CA TYR A 83 0.54 -25.62 -15.24
C TYR A 83 -0.67 -24.93 -14.58
N ASP A 84 -1.25 -25.53 -13.54
CA ASP A 84 -2.38 -24.97 -12.78
C ASP A 84 -1.96 -24.50 -11.38
N ALA A 85 -0.65 -24.48 -11.11
CA ALA A 85 -0.09 -23.99 -9.87
C ALA A 85 -0.11 -22.45 -9.83
N PHE A 86 -0.58 -21.91 -8.71
CA PHE A 86 -0.55 -20.47 -8.42
C PHE A 86 0.08 -20.24 -7.06
N TYR A 87 0.82 -19.15 -6.96
CA TYR A 87 1.50 -18.67 -5.77
C TYR A 87 0.95 -17.28 -5.47
N GLY A 88 0.75 -16.97 -4.20
CA GLY A 88 0.24 -15.67 -3.81
C GLY A 88 0.88 -15.14 -2.55
N LEU A 89 0.82 -13.81 -2.43
CA LEU A 89 1.30 -13.04 -1.30
C LEU A 89 0.31 -11.91 -1.02
N ALA A 90 0.04 -11.69 0.27
CA ALA A 90 -0.74 -10.56 0.75
C ALA A 90 0.02 -9.91 1.90
N GLN A 91 0.10 -8.58 1.89
CA GLN A 91 0.78 -7.83 2.94
C GLN A 91 0.11 -6.48 3.20
N CYS A 92 -0.22 -6.22 4.46
CA CYS A 92 -0.63 -4.91 4.93
C CYS A 92 0.57 -3.98 5.14
N ARG A 93 0.27 -2.69 5.21
CA ARG A 93 1.22 -1.70 5.71
C ARG A 93 1.50 -1.98 7.19
N GLY A 94 2.77 -2.06 7.57
CA GLY A 94 3.15 -2.53 8.91
C GLY A 94 2.80 -1.56 10.05
N ASP A 95 2.25 -0.39 9.75
CA ASP A 95 1.77 0.60 10.71
C ASP A 95 0.24 0.61 10.90
N VAL A 96 -0.54 -0.04 10.02
CA VAL A 96 -2.01 0.03 10.09
C VAL A 96 -2.59 -0.90 11.16
N SER A 97 -3.79 -0.57 11.65
CA SER A 97 -4.49 -1.42 12.62
C SER A 97 -4.89 -2.77 12.01
N GLY A 98 -5.12 -3.77 12.85
CA GLY A 98 -5.62 -5.08 12.39
C GLY A 98 -6.95 -4.97 11.65
N GLY A 99 -7.84 -4.08 12.10
CA GLY A 99 -9.14 -3.85 11.44
C GLY A 99 -9.00 -3.22 10.04
N ASP A 100 -8.14 -2.21 9.90
CA ASP A 100 -7.88 -1.57 8.60
C ASP A 100 -7.16 -2.52 7.63
N CYS A 101 -6.25 -3.33 8.16
CA CYS A 101 -5.57 -4.38 7.41
C CYS A 101 -6.57 -5.42 6.88
N ASP A 102 -7.41 -5.98 7.75
CA ASP A 102 -8.44 -6.96 7.37
C ASP A 102 -9.39 -6.41 6.31
N ALA A 103 -9.85 -5.16 6.48
CA ALA A 103 -10.72 -4.49 5.52
C ALA A 103 -10.04 -4.30 4.16
N CYS A 104 -8.77 -3.85 4.16
CA CYS A 104 -8.00 -3.66 2.94
C CYS A 104 -7.81 -4.98 2.18
N LEU A 105 -7.40 -6.05 2.88
CA LEU A 105 -7.16 -7.36 2.25
C LEU A 105 -8.45 -7.99 1.72
N ALA A 106 -9.57 -7.84 2.43
CA ALA A 106 -10.87 -8.30 1.95
C ALA A 106 -11.29 -7.56 0.67
N GLN A 107 -11.08 -6.25 0.62
CA GLN A 107 -11.37 -5.45 -0.57
C GLN A 107 -10.44 -5.81 -1.74
N ALA A 108 -9.14 -5.95 -1.47
CA ALA A 108 -8.17 -6.36 -2.48
C ALA A 108 -8.51 -7.75 -3.05
N ALA A 109 -8.88 -8.72 -2.21
CA ALA A 109 -9.31 -10.05 -2.66
C ALA A 109 -10.54 -10.00 -3.58
N LYS A 110 -11.55 -9.22 -3.20
CA LYS A 110 -12.76 -9.03 -4.01
C LYS A 110 -12.42 -8.42 -5.38
N GLN A 111 -11.59 -7.39 -5.39
CA GLN A 111 -11.23 -6.69 -6.62
C GLN A 111 -10.25 -7.43 -7.49
N MET A 112 -9.35 -8.21 -6.91
CA MET A 112 -8.35 -8.99 -7.64
C MET A 112 -9.03 -9.84 -8.71
N VAL A 113 -10.08 -10.53 -8.32
CA VAL A 113 -10.83 -11.42 -9.22
C VAL A 113 -11.69 -10.63 -10.21
N SER A 114 -12.41 -9.59 -9.75
CA SER A 114 -13.33 -8.86 -10.62
C SER A 114 -12.63 -7.93 -11.62
N TYR A 115 -11.49 -7.36 -11.24
CA TYR A 115 -10.77 -6.36 -12.02
C TYR A 115 -9.80 -7.01 -12.99
N CYS A 116 -8.99 -7.97 -12.55
CA CYS A 116 -8.05 -8.68 -13.42
C CYS A 116 -8.67 -9.91 -14.11
N ASN A 117 -9.94 -10.22 -13.87
CA ASN A 117 -10.70 -11.30 -14.51
C ASN A 117 -9.89 -12.61 -14.65
N TYR A 118 -9.22 -13.03 -13.57
CA TYR A 118 -8.41 -14.26 -13.53
C TYR A 118 -7.30 -14.35 -14.58
N THR A 119 -6.51 -13.30 -14.81
CA THR A 119 -5.23 -13.41 -15.56
C THR A 119 -4.20 -14.22 -14.77
N SER A 120 -3.07 -14.59 -15.39
CA SER A 120 -2.05 -15.46 -14.76
C SER A 120 -1.17 -14.75 -13.72
N ASP A 121 -0.95 -13.44 -13.85
CA ASP A 121 -0.26 -12.58 -12.89
C ASP A 121 -1.16 -11.37 -12.63
N SER A 122 -1.51 -11.16 -11.37
CA SER A 122 -2.37 -10.06 -10.94
C SER A 122 -1.84 -9.44 -9.66
N ARG A 123 -1.76 -8.11 -9.64
CA ARG A 123 -1.17 -7.32 -8.56
C ARG A 123 -2.05 -6.11 -8.31
N LEU A 124 -2.43 -5.89 -7.05
CA LEU A 124 -3.19 -4.72 -6.64
C LEU A 124 -2.47 -4.00 -5.50
N TRP A 125 -2.23 -2.70 -5.69
CA TRP A 125 -1.67 -1.81 -4.69
C TRP A 125 -2.79 -0.96 -4.09
N TYR A 126 -2.98 -1.06 -2.78
CA TYR A 126 -3.84 -0.18 -1.99
C TYR A 126 -3.00 0.61 -0.98
N GLU A 127 -3.55 1.69 -0.46
CA GLU A 127 -2.89 2.53 0.55
C GLU A 127 -2.46 1.74 1.79
N TYR A 128 -3.24 0.73 2.19
CA TYR A 128 -3.01 -0.05 3.41
C TYR A 128 -2.58 -1.50 3.16
N CYS A 129 -2.57 -1.97 1.92
CA CYS A 129 -2.18 -3.35 1.62
C CYS A 129 -1.78 -3.56 0.16
N PHE A 130 -1.03 -4.62 -0.07
CA PHE A 130 -0.67 -5.14 -1.38
C PHE A 130 -1.09 -6.60 -1.46
N MET A 131 -1.61 -7.01 -2.61
CA MET A 131 -1.92 -8.40 -2.90
C MET A 131 -1.40 -8.75 -4.29
N ARG A 132 -0.82 -9.94 -4.42
CA ARG A 132 -0.35 -10.49 -5.69
C ARG A 132 -0.61 -11.98 -5.76
N TYR A 133 -0.97 -12.46 -6.94
CA TYR A 133 -0.79 -13.86 -7.30
C TYR A 133 -0.13 -13.98 -8.67
N ASP A 134 0.50 -15.13 -8.91
CA ASP A 134 1.19 -15.44 -10.16
C ASP A 134 1.18 -16.96 -10.38
N ASN A 135 1.25 -17.43 -11.63
CA ASN A 135 1.48 -18.84 -11.96
C ASN A 135 2.98 -19.22 -11.94
N TYR A 136 3.85 -18.23 -11.76
CA TYR A 136 5.25 -18.40 -11.39
C TYR A 136 5.49 -18.26 -9.88
N ASN A 137 6.44 -19.02 -9.34
CA ASN A 137 6.81 -18.90 -7.93
C ASN A 137 7.76 -17.71 -7.69
N PHE A 138 7.20 -16.55 -7.40
CA PHE A 138 7.97 -15.31 -7.15
C PHE A 138 8.42 -15.12 -5.69
N LEU A 139 8.04 -16.02 -4.77
CA LEU A 139 8.28 -15.82 -3.33
C LEU A 139 9.78 -15.78 -3.03
N GLY A 140 10.21 -14.70 -2.37
CA GLY A 140 11.62 -14.44 -2.03
C GLY A 140 12.43 -13.78 -3.15
N GLU A 141 11.82 -13.51 -4.30
CA GLU A 141 12.48 -12.85 -5.43
C GLU A 141 12.22 -11.33 -5.45
N VAL A 142 13.23 -10.57 -5.84
CA VAL A 142 13.12 -9.12 -6.00
C VAL A 142 12.45 -8.82 -7.34
N ASP A 143 11.31 -8.13 -7.28
CA ASP A 143 10.55 -7.69 -8.44
C ASP A 143 10.39 -6.16 -8.41
N THR A 144 11.27 -5.50 -9.16
CA THR A 144 11.29 -4.05 -9.39
C THR A 144 10.98 -3.73 -10.85
N ARG A 145 10.10 -4.53 -11.48
CA ARG A 145 9.70 -4.32 -12.87
C ARG A 145 9.00 -2.98 -13.04
N GLU A 146 9.42 -2.23 -14.04
CA GLU A 146 8.84 -0.93 -14.34
C GLU A 146 7.41 -1.08 -14.85
N ASP A 147 7.14 -2.02 -15.74
CA ASP A 147 5.81 -2.34 -16.33
C ASP A 147 4.82 -2.95 -15.33
N ALA A 148 5.19 -3.08 -14.06
CA ALA A 148 4.32 -3.54 -12.98
C ALA A 148 4.62 -2.73 -11.71
N SER A 149 4.59 -1.40 -11.85
CA SER A 149 4.88 -0.45 -10.77
C SER A 149 3.92 0.74 -10.75
N VAL A 150 3.79 1.35 -9.58
CA VAL A 150 3.01 2.57 -9.39
C VAL A 150 3.92 3.69 -8.95
N THR A 151 3.72 4.87 -9.53
CA THR A 151 4.42 6.10 -9.17
C THR A 151 3.40 7.19 -8.90
N MET A 152 3.45 7.79 -7.72
CA MET A 152 2.64 8.96 -7.40
C MET A 152 3.55 10.12 -7.03
N ARG A 153 3.28 11.30 -7.58
CA ARG A 153 4.00 12.54 -7.27
C ARG A 153 3.02 13.66 -7.00
N GLN A 154 3.29 14.42 -5.95
CA GLN A 154 2.57 15.65 -5.64
C GLN A 154 3.18 16.88 -6.31
N TRP A 155 2.33 17.86 -6.62
CA TRP A 155 2.66 19.15 -7.24
C TRP A 155 2.02 20.30 -6.45
N PRO A 156 2.53 21.54 -6.57
CA PRO A 156 3.71 21.96 -7.32
C PRO A 156 5.02 21.54 -6.66
N ASP A 157 6.14 21.77 -7.34
CA ASP A 157 7.48 21.60 -6.75
C ASP A 157 7.72 22.57 -5.59
N MET A 158 8.58 22.18 -4.65
CA MET A 158 9.00 23.00 -3.52
C MET A 158 9.92 24.16 -3.97
N ASP A 159 9.81 25.31 -3.31
CA ASP A 159 10.52 26.56 -3.67
C ASP A 159 12.05 26.45 -3.76
N ASN A 160 12.66 25.53 -3.00
CA ASN A 160 14.10 25.23 -3.07
C ASN A 160 14.30 23.75 -3.39
N PRO A 161 14.30 23.38 -4.69
CA PRO A 161 14.33 21.99 -5.13
C PRO A 161 15.51 21.19 -4.59
N LYS A 162 16.73 21.75 -4.66
CA LYS A 162 17.96 21.05 -4.26
C LYS A 162 17.99 20.79 -2.75
N ALA A 163 17.60 21.77 -1.95
CA ALA A 163 17.55 21.62 -0.49
C ALA A 163 16.49 20.61 -0.08
N PHE A 164 15.31 20.65 -0.73
CA PHE A 164 14.24 19.71 -0.47
C PHE A 164 14.62 18.27 -0.86
N GLN A 165 15.18 18.07 -2.05
CA GLN A 165 15.67 16.76 -2.51
C GLN A 165 16.69 16.16 -1.55
N LYS A 166 17.61 16.98 -1.03
CA LYS A 166 18.57 16.55 -0.01
C LYS A 166 17.89 16.10 1.30
N ALA A 167 16.89 16.84 1.76
CA ALA A 167 16.13 16.49 2.97
C ALA A 167 15.30 15.20 2.77
N ALA A 168 14.61 15.07 1.62
CA ALA A 168 13.85 13.89 1.26
C ALA A 168 14.75 12.65 1.11
N GLY A 169 15.89 12.79 0.40
CA GLY A 169 16.87 11.71 0.26
C GLY A 169 17.44 11.27 1.61
N LYS A 170 17.71 12.21 2.54
CA LYS A 170 18.16 11.88 3.90
C LYS A 170 17.08 11.17 4.72
N ALA A 171 15.82 11.62 4.64
CA ALA A 171 14.70 10.95 5.29
C ALA A 171 14.53 9.52 4.76
N MET A 172 14.53 9.37 3.44
CA MET A 172 14.39 8.07 2.79
C MET A 172 15.56 7.14 3.09
N GLY A 173 16.80 7.62 3.08
CA GLY A 173 17.97 6.83 3.47
C GLY A 173 17.90 6.31 4.91
N LYS A 174 17.36 7.10 5.84
CA LYS A 174 17.10 6.64 7.22
C LYS A 174 15.99 5.60 7.28
N ALA A 175 14.89 5.82 6.56
CA ALA A 175 13.76 4.90 6.52
C ALA A 175 14.19 3.54 5.91
N THR A 176 14.93 3.54 4.81
CA THR A 176 15.42 2.30 4.19
C THR A 176 16.44 1.59 5.07
N ALA A 177 17.35 2.32 5.74
CA ALA A 177 18.29 1.73 6.71
C ALA A 177 17.57 1.03 7.87
N GLN A 178 16.46 1.59 8.36
CA GLN A 178 15.64 0.94 9.38
C GLN A 178 14.90 -0.29 8.80
N ALA A 179 14.36 -0.18 7.59
CA ALA A 179 13.61 -1.26 6.95
C ALA A 179 14.46 -2.52 6.72
N VAL A 180 15.75 -2.38 6.44
CA VAL A 180 16.67 -3.51 6.22
C VAL A 180 17.28 -4.08 7.51
N ALA A 181 17.03 -3.44 8.66
CA ALA A 181 17.57 -3.89 9.93
C ALA A 181 16.95 -5.22 10.38
N VAL A 182 17.73 -6.05 11.08
CA VAL A 182 17.23 -7.30 11.63
C VAL A 182 16.08 -7.02 12.60
N GLY A 183 14.96 -7.75 12.44
CA GLY A 183 13.77 -7.60 13.28
C GLY A 183 12.83 -6.45 12.89
N SER A 184 13.14 -5.66 11.85
CA SER A 184 12.27 -4.58 11.35
C SER A 184 10.97 -5.08 10.70
N SER A 185 10.90 -6.37 10.36
CA SER A 185 9.87 -6.95 9.49
C SER A 185 9.74 -6.21 8.15
N GLY A 186 10.85 -5.67 7.65
CA GLY A 186 10.91 -4.94 6.39
C GLY A 186 10.36 -3.51 6.47
N LEU A 187 9.98 -2.98 7.65
CA LEU A 187 9.38 -1.66 7.80
C LEU A 187 10.38 -0.65 8.38
N GLY A 188 10.45 0.55 7.79
CA GLY A 188 11.28 1.62 8.31
C GLY A 188 10.67 3.00 8.12
N ARG A 189 10.92 3.87 9.09
CA ARG A 189 10.31 5.20 9.20
C ARG A 189 11.37 6.24 9.50
N ALA A 190 11.19 7.43 8.95
CA ALA A 190 12.02 8.54 9.35
C ALA A 190 11.25 9.84 9.30
N LYS A 191 11.81 10.81 10.03
CA LYS A 191 11.47 12.21 9.97
C LYS A 191 12.75 13.00 9.83
N GLU A 192 12.79 13.91 8.87
CA GLU A 192 13.90 14.83 8.67
C GLU A 192 13.37 16.26 8.62
N GLN A 193 14.06 17.19 9.29
CA GLN A 193 13.70 18.59 9.23
C GLN A 193 14.20 19.20 7.91
N TYR A 194 13.30 19.86 7.17
CA TYR A 194 13.65 20.59 5.94
C TYR A 194 13.78 22.09 6.22
N THR A 195 12.79 22.67 6.91
CA THR A 195 12.81 24.05 7.41
C THR A 195 12.39 24.06 8.89
N PRO A 196 12.45 25.21 9.60
CA PRO A 196 11.92 25.31 10.95
C PRO A 196 10.44 24.88 11.09
N PHE A 197 9.67 24.96 10.00
CA PHE A 197 8.23 24.70 9.99
C PHE A 197 7.81 23.45 9.20
N VAL A 198 8.69 22.93 8.33
CA VAL A 198 8.38 21.80 7.45
C VAL A 198 9.33 20.64 7.73
N SER A 199 8.76 19.45 7.95
CA SER A 199 9.49 18.19 8.06
C SER A 199 9.10 17.26 6.93
N VAL A 200 10.05 16.46 6.44
CA VAL A 200 9.79 15.34 5.54
C VAL A 200 9.61 14.08 6.36
N TYR A 201 8.48 13.41 6.18
CA TYR A 201 8.14 12.12 6.74
C TYR A 201 8.41 11.06 5.66
N ALA A 202 9.13 10.01 5.99
CA ALA A 202 9.46 8.92 5.08
C ALA A 202 9.03 7.57 5.66
N LEU A 203 8.47 6.71 4.80
CA LEU A 203 8.12 5.33 5.07
C LEU A 203 8.67 4.44 3.96
N ALA A 204 9.30 3.34 4.33
CA ALA A 204 9.80 2.33 3.42
C ALA A 204 9.35 0.96 3.91
N GLN A 205 8.93 0.09 3.00
CA GLN A 205 8.52 -1.27 3.35
C GLN A 205 8.91 -2.28 2.27
N CYS A 206 9.46 -3.41 2.68
CA CYS A 206 9.65 -4.60 1.86
C CYS A 206 8.53 -5.63 2.11
N THR A 207 8.27 -6.48 1.12
CA THR A 207 7.49 -7.69 1.37
C THR A 207 8.28 -8.64 2.28
N ARG A 208 7.59 -9.29 3.21
CA ARG A 208 8.19 -10.05 4.31
C ARG A 208 8.75 -11.41 3.88
N ASP A 209 8.58 -11.80 2.63
CA ASP A 209 9.21 -12.96 2.01
C ASP A 209 10.68 -12.69 1.60
N LEU A 210 11.11 -11.43 1.56
CA LEU A 210 12.49 -11.07 1.20
C LEU A 210 13.49 -11.25 2.34
N SER A 211 14.72 -11.63 1.97
CA SER A 211 15.89 -11.53 2.84
C SER A 211 16.30 -10.05 3.03
N PRO A 212 17.09 -9.70 4.08
CA PRO A 212 17.55 -8.33 4.26
C PRO A 212 18.36 -7.77 3.07
N PRO A 213 19.29 -8.53 2.42
CA PRO A 213 19.93 -8.07 1.19
C PRO A 213 18.96 -7.83 0.03
N SER A 214 17.99 -8.73 -0.18
CA SER A 214 16.96 -8.58 -1.21
C SER A 214 16.07 -7.36 -0.96
N CYS A 215 15.72 -7.11 0.30
CA CYS A 215 14.99 -5.92 0.72
C CYS A 215 15.80 -4.64 0.44
N ALA A 216 17.09 -4.63 0.77
CA ALA A 216 17.99 -3.51 0.49
C ALA A 216 18.09 -3.24 -1.02
N GLN A 217 18.20 -4.30 -1.84
CA GLN A 217 18.21 -4.19 -3.30
C GLN A 217 16.92 -3.54 -3.83
N CYS A 218 15.75 -4.01 -3.39
CA CYS A 218 14.47 -3.46 -3.82
C CYS A 218 14.31 -1.98 -3.43
N LEU A 219 14.57 -1.65 -2.16
CA LEU A 219 14.45 -0.28 -1.68
C LEU A 219 15.46 0.67 -2.33
N SER A 220 16.66 0.18 -2.66
CA SER A 220 17.63 0.95 -3.45
C SER A 220 17.09 1.28 -4.84
N ALA A 221 16.42 0.33 -5.51
CA ALA A 221 15.79 0.59 -6.80
C ALA A 221 14.70 1.67 -6.67
N ALA A 222 13.80 1.55 -5.68
CA ALA A 222 12.73 2.53 -5.43
C ALA A 222 13.27 3.94 -5.18
N VAL A 223 14.27 4.08 -4.30
CA VAL A 223 14.87 5.38 -4.00
C VAL A 223 15.62 5.96 -5.20
N SER A 224 16.28 5.14 -6.01
CA SER A 224 16.99 5.61 -7.22
C SER A 224 16.05 6.21 -8.28
N LYS A 225 14.77 5.79 -8.29
CA LYS A 225 13.74 6.31 -9.20
C LYS A 225 13.26 7.70 -8.78
N PHE A 226 13.42 8.09 -7.50
CA PHE A 226 12.91 9.37 -7.00
C PHE A 226 13.48 10.59 -7.73
N ASP A 227 14.77 10.60 -8.06
CA ASP A 227 15.41 11.75 -8.72
C ASP A 227 14.73 12.08 -10.07
N LYS A 228 14.38 11.04 -10.84
CA LYS A 228 13.73 11.18 -12.15
C LYS A 228 12.23 11.36 -12.04
N ALA A 229 11.58 10.62 -11.15
CA ALA A 229 10.13 10.55 -11.08
C ALA A 229 9.49 11.65 -10.23
N CYS A 230 10.16 12.04 -9.13
CA CYS A 230 9.57 12.88 -8.08
C CYS A 230 10.01 14.35 -8.14
N GLY A 231 11.16 14.65 -8.78
CA GLY A 231 11.70 16.01 -8.81
C GLY A 231 11.86 16.56 -7.39
N SER A 232 11.17 17.67 -7.09
CA SER A 232 11.10 18.24 -5.74
C SER A 232 9.65 18.39 -5.27
N GLY A 233 8.77 17.48 -5.71
CA GLY A 233 7.37 17.48 -5.28
C GLY A 233 7.27 17.22 -3.77
N PRO A 234 6.34 17.86 -3.04
CA PRO A 234 6.19 17.76 -1.58
C PRO A 234 5.88 16.34 -1.08
N GLY A 235 5.43 15.47 -1.97
CA GLY A 235 5.17 14.06 -1.71
C GLY A 235 5.49 13.22 -2.92
N CYS A 236 6.01 12.01 -2.69
CA CYS A 236 6.19 11.03 -3.73
C CYS A 236 6.15 9.61 -3.18
N GLN A 237 5.56 8.70 -3.94
CA GLN A 237 5.45 7.27 -3.63
C GLN A 237 5.86 6.45 -4.87
N ILE A 238 6.71 5.46 -4.66
CA ILE A 238 7.11 4.46 -5.66
C ILE A 238 6.77 3.09 -5.09
N ASP A 239 5.88 2.37 -5.75
CA ASP A 239 5.47 1.02 -5.39
C ASP A 239 5.95 0.04 -6.46
N TYR A 240 6.87 -0.83 -6.06
CA TYR A 240 7.20 -2.05 -6.81
C TYR A 240 6.43 -3.23 -6.23
N SER A 241 6.65 -4.43 -6.78
CA SER A 241 5.95 -5.64 -6.35
C SER A 241 6.58 -6.33 -5.14
N SER A 242 7.82 -5.97 -4.78
CA SER A 242 8.50 -6.51 -3.58
C SER A 242 8.86 -5.45 -2.53
N CYS A 243 8.63 -4.17 -2.82
CA CYS A 243 8.82 -3.09 -1.85
C CYS A 243 8.14 -1.80 -2.32
N TRP A 244 7.96 -0.87 -1.40
CA TRP A 244 7.53 0.48 -1.73
C TRP A 244 8.17 1.51 -0.81
N ALA A 245 8.23 2.74 -1.30
CA ALA A 245 8.91 3.84 -0.65
C ALA A 245 8.13 5.13 -0.86
N ARG A 246 7.85 5.86 0.22
CA ARG A 246 7.08 7.11 0.17
C ARG A 246 7.65 8.16 1.10
N TYR A 247 7.66 9.40 0.63
CA TYR A 247 7.83 10.56 1.48
C TYR A 247 6.69 11.56 1.30
N GLU A 248 6.42 12.35 2.34
CA GLU A 248 5.42 13.42 2.38
C GLU A 248 5.89 14.54 3.32
N ILE A 249 5.41 15.76 3.14
CA ILE A 249 5.65 16.87 4.09
C ILE A 249 4.65 16.92 5.25
N TYR A 250 3.73 15.95 5.33
CA TYR A 250 2.76 15.78 6.42
C TYR A 250 2.85 14.37 7.01
N PRO A 251 2.46 14.16 8.28
CA PRO A 251 2.39 12.82 8.85
C PRO A 251 1.36 11.96 8.11
N PHE A 252 1.75 10.77 7.65
CA PHE A 252 0.87 9.83 6.94
C PHE A 252 0.95 8.38 7.44
N TYR A 253 1.89 8.09 8.36
CA TYR A 253 2.06 6.78 8.97
C TYR A 253 1.70 6.79 10.46
N PHE A 254 1.20 5.66 10.97
CA PHE A 254 0.70 5.54 12.34
C PHE A 254 1.82 5.25 13.36
N PRO A 255 1.73 5.73 14.61
CA PRO A 255 0.74 6.70 15.07
C PRO A 255 0.93 8.04 14.35
N LEU A 256 -0.16 8.61 13.85
CA LEU A 256 -0.09 9.92 13.21
C LEU A 256 0.33 10.94 14.26
N ALA A 257 1.43 11.65 14.01
CA ALA A 257 1.76 12.81 14.83
C ALA A 257 0.59 13.78 14.78
N ALA A 258 0.25 14.42 15.91
CA ALA A 258 -0.81 15.41 15.98
C ALA A 258 -0.47 16.59 15.07
N ALA A 259 -0.87 16.50 13.80
CA ALA A 259 -0.83 17.60 12.86
C ALA A 259 -2.18 18.32 12.92
N GLY A 260 -2.15 19.65 12.98
CA GLY A 260 -3.33 20.45 12.69
C GLY A 260 -3.91 19.98 11.36
N ARG A 261 -5.20 19.63 11.35
CA ARG A 261 -5.92 19.10 10.19
C ARG A 261 -5.58 19.88 8.93
N ALA A 262 -4.84 19.28 8.00
CA ALA A 262 -4.78 19.77 6.63
C ALA A 262 -6.12 19.39 5.97
N THR A 263 -6.98 20.37 5.74
CA THR A 263 -8.28 20.22 5.05
C THR A 263 -8.14 20.30 3.53
N ILE A 264 -6.93 20.16 3.00
CA ILE A 264 -6.65 20.26 1.57
C ILE A 264 -6.84 18.89 0.95
N ASP A 265 -7.74 18.82 -0.03
CA ASP A 265 -7.89 17.66 -0.89
C ASP A 265 -6.65 17.50 -1.79
N MET A 266 -5.72 16.66 -1.35
CA MET A 266 -4.45 16.39 -2.04
C MET A 266 -4.63 15.63 -3.36
N THR A 267 -5.81 15.08 -3.65
CA THR A 267 -6.05 14.33 -4.89
C THR A 267 -5.92 15.22 -6.12
N LYS A 268 -6.30 16.50 -6.01
CA LYS A 268 -6.16 17.51 -7.08
C LYS A 268 -4.70 17.85 -7.41
N TYR A 269 -3.79 17.51 -6.51
CA TYR A 269 -2.37 17.83 -6.57
C TYR A 269 -1.49 16.60 -6.74
N THR A 270 -2.10 15.42 -6.95
CA THR A 270 -1.38 14.15 -7.07
C THR A 270 -1.49 13.63 -8.49
N LYS A 271 -0.34 13.42 -9.14
CA LYS A 271 -0.25 12.70 -10.41
C LYS A 271 0.06 11.23 -10.10
N VAL A 272 -0.85 10.34 -10.49
CA VAL A 272 -0.65 8.88 -10.43
C VAL A 272 -0.22 8.39 -11.81
N THR A 273 0.82 7.58 -11.87
CA THR A 273 1.30 6.90 -13.07
C THR A 273 1.40 5.42 -12.75
N VAL A 274 0.56 4.63 -13.40
CA VAL A 274 0.65 3.17 -13.40
C VAL A 274 1.40 2.79 -14.67
N HIS A 275 2.46 2.03 -14.50
CA HIS A 275 3.34 1.59 -15.58
C HIS A 275 3.05 0.15 -15.95
#